data_AF-A0A7V8SY96-F1
#
_entry.id   AF-A0A7V8SY96-F1
#
_cell.length_a   1.000
_cell.length_b   1.000
_cell.length_c   1.000
_cell.angle_alpha   90.00
_cell.angle_beta   90.00
_cell.angle_gamma   90.00
#
_symmetry.space_group_name_H-M   'P 1'
#
loop_
_entity.id
_entity.type
_entity.pdbx_description
1 polymer ?
#
loop_
_entity_poly.entity_id
_entity_poly.type
_entity_poly.pdbx_seq_one_letter_code
_entity_poly.pdbx_strand_id
1 'polypeptide(L)'
;MGTKNGVCSLRLVVALFSIAMAMPTAGAQERSKTAQLNPQTSETKPQQVSENEKNRAQAPETSVPDQPTKASREASGGDDNAQFKNSDSIQWMARKLRVSSATAYGLSIALNFLTIVAVVVLSLRSRLPALFRNRTQIIRQSLDEARKASAKAQQRLSAIESRLAKLQSEIAAMQSVAEQESKAEEERIQAAAGEEKRRIVEAAEQEIAAAVSLAKRDFKGYAAELAVTLAANSIQVDASTDEGLLRSFVDQLGRNRSN
;
A
#
# COMPACT_ATOMS: atom_id res chain seq x y z
N MET A 1 -75.54 -29.99 -3.23
CA MET A 1 -74.75 -29.72 -4.45
C MET A 1 -75.01 -28.29 -4.88
N GLY A 2 -73.98 -27.45 -5.04
CA GLY A 2 -74.19 -26.10 -5.61
C GLY A 2 -73.30 -24.94 -5.14
N THR A 3 -72.04 -25.14 -4.74
CA THR A 3 -71.10 -24.02 -4.50
C THR A 3 -69.71 -24.32 -5.06
N LYS A 4 -69.62 -24.58 -6.37
CA LYS A 4 -68.33 -24.70 -7.08
C LYS A 4 -68.10 -23.60 -8.14
N ASN A 5 -69.05 -22.68 -8.34
CA ASN A 5 -69.00 -21.75 -9.48
C ASN A 5 -68.33 -20.40 -9.16
N GLY A 6 -68.17 -20.00 -7.89
CA GLY A 6 -67.58 -18.71 -7.50
C GLY A 6 -66.04 -18.67 -7.48
N VAL A 7 -65.40 -19.76 -7.03
CA VAL A 7 -63.93 -19.86 -6.95
C VAL A 7 -63.30 -20.02 -8.34
N CYS A 8 -64.05 -20.60 -9.29
CA CYS A 8 -63.61 -20.75 -10.68
C CYS A 8 -63.60 -19.40 -11.42
N SER A 9 -64.60 -18.54 -11.17
CA SER A 9 -64.65 -17.19 -11.75
C SER A 9 -63.54 -16.28 -11.21
N LEU A 10 -63.23 -16.36 -9.90
CA LEU A 10 -62.17 -15.55 -9.29
C LEU A 10 -60.76 -15.98 -9.72
N ARG A 11 -60.52 -17.30 -9.92
CA ARG A 11 -59.26 -17.79 -10.48
C ARG A 11 -59.11 -17.49 -11.98
N LEU A 12 -60.21 -17.45 -12.73
CA LEU A 12 -60.22 -17.11 -14.15
C LEU A 12 -59.95 -15.62 -14.39
N VAL A 13 -60.44 -14.72 -13.51
CA VAL A 13 -60.11 -13.28 -13.57
C VAL A 13 -58.67 -13.00 -13.15
N VAL A 14 -58.14 -13.71 -12.14
CA VAL A 14 -56.72 -13.62 -11.73
C VAL A 14 -55.78 -14.21 -12.81
N ALA A 15 -56.20 -15.26 -13.51
CA ALA A 15 -55.44 -15.84 -14.61
C ALA A 15 -55.47 -14.96 -15.88
N LEU A 16 -56.61 -14.38 -16.23
CA LEU A 16 -56.73 -13.47 -17.38
C LEU A 16 -55.93 -12.17 -17.17
N PHE A 17 -55.86 -11.65 -15.95
CA PHE A 17 -55.03 -10.48 -15.63
C PHE A 17 -53.53 -10.82 -15.53
N SER A 18 -53.18 -12.10 -15.31
CA SER A 18 -51.78 -12.56 -15.31
C SER A 18 -51.23 -12.85 -16.71
N ILE A 19 -52.08 -13.13 -17.70
CA ILE A 19 -51.67 -13.38 -19.10
C ILE A 19 -51.42 -12.06 -19.87
N ALA A 20 -52.07 -10.96 -19.48
CA ALA A 20 -51.88 -9.64 -20.12
C ALA A 20 -50.55 -8.95 -19.76
N MET A 21 -49.71 -9.55 -18.90
CA MET A 21 -48.42 -8.98 -18.47
C MET A 21 -47.21 -9.84 -18.87
N ALA A 22 -47.33 -10.58 -19.98
CA ALA A 22 -46.23 -11.35 -20.56
C ALA A 22 -46.16 -11.11 -22.09
N MET A 23 -45.75 -9.90 -22.48
CA MET A 23 -45.20 -9.65 -23.81
C MET A 23 -43.82 -9.00 -23.64
N PRO A 24 -42.76 -9.62 -24.20
CA PRO A 24 -41.40 -9.11 -24.12
C PRO A 24 -41.22 -8.01 -25.15
N THR A 25 -40.96 -6.79 -24.71
CA THR A 25 -40.31 -5.80 -25.57
C THR A 25 -38.86 -6.24 -25.78
N ALA A 26 -38.61 -6.93 -26.90
CA ALA A 26 -37.30 -6.99 -27.53
C ALA A 26 -36.84 -5.53 -27.74
N GLY A 27 -35.68 -5.07 -27.26
CA GLY A 27 -34.40 -5.76 -27.25
C GLY A 27 -33.68 -5.49 -28.57
N ALA A 28 -33.45 -4.23 -28.91
CA ALA A 28 -32.44 -3.85 -29.90
C ALA A 28 -31.10 -3.76 -29.17
N GLN A 29 -30.24 -4.77 -29.34
CA GLN A 29 -28.79 -4.55 -29.25
C GLN A 29 -28.06 -5.67 -29.99
N GLU A 30 -27.56 -5.33 -31.18
CA GLU A 30 -26.63 -6.15 -31.94
C GLU A 30 -25.37 -6.46 -31.12
N ARG A 31 -24.95 -7.72 -31.21
CA ARG A 31 -23.62 -8.18 -30.85
C ARG A 31 -22.66 -7.78 -31.96
N SER A 32 -21.67 -6.96 -31.64
CA SER A 32 -20.36 -6.99 -32.31
C SER A 32 -19.31 -7.33 -31.26
N LYS A 33 -18.62 -8.46 -31.46
CA LYS A 33 -17.52 -8.92 -30.63
C LYS A 33 -16.39 -9.43 -31.54
N THR A 34 -15.34 -8.63 -31.65
CA THR A 34 -13.94 -8.93 -32.02
C THR A 34 -13.18 -7.63 -31.74
N ALA A 35 -12.06 -7.52 -31.04
CA ALA A 35 -11.12 -8.44 -30.41
C ALA A 35 -10.30 -7.67 -29.32
N GLN A 36 -9.73 -8.41 -28.35
CA GLN A 36 -8.37 -8.29 -27.72
C GLN A 36 -7.68 -6.89 -27.56
N LEU A 37 -6.89 -6.52 -26.53
CA LEU A 37 -6.35 -7.09 -25.28
C LEU A 37 -5.60 -5.95 -24.53
N ASN A 38 -5.83 -5.77 -23.22
CA ASN A 38 -4.88 -5.32 -22.14
C ASN A 38 -4.17 -3.92 -22.18
N PRO A 39 -3.51 -3.44 -21.10
CA PRO A 39 -4.10 -2.66 -19.99
C PRO A 39 -3.39 -1.30 -19.74
N GLN A 40 -4.05 -0.34 -19.08
CA GLN A 40 -3.37 0.55 -18.12
C GLN A 40 -4.35 1.38 -17.25
N THR A 41 -4.30 1.06 -15.96
CA THR A 41 -4.25 1.94 -14.78
C THR A 41 -5.06 3.24 -14.77
N SER A 42 -5.94 3.37 -13.78
CA SER A 42 -6.39 4.68 -13.29
C SER A 42 -6.57 4.62 -11.77
N GLU A 43 -5.64 5.24 -11.06
CA GLU A 43 -5.83 5.69 -9.69
C GLU A 43 -6.72 6.95 -9.66
N THR A 44 -7.40 7.13 -8.54
CA THR A 44 -8.25 8.27 -8.20
C THR A 44 -7.50 9.20 -7.24
N LYS A 45 -7.39 10.51 -7.52
CA LYS A 45 -7.86 11.61 -6.64
C LYS A 45 -7.51 13.03 -7.16
N PRO A 46 -8.22 14.07 -6.68
CA PRO A 46 -8.32 15.41 -7.28
C PRO A 46 -7.54 16.49 -6.52
N GLN A 47 -7.20 17.59 -7.21
CA GLN A 47 -7.27 18.95 -6.65
C GLN A 47 -7.17 20.06 -7.73
N GLN A 48 -7.87 21.16 -7.44
CA GLN A 48 -8.15 22.35 -8.26
C GLN A 48 -6.95 23.33 -8.34
N VAL A 49 -6.95 24.27 -9.30
CA VAL A 49 -7.04 25.75 -9.11
C VAL A 49 -6.71 26.51 -10.42
N SER A 50 -7.56 27.49 -10.73
CA SER A 50 -7.46 28.68 -11.58
C SER A 50 -6.86 28.61 -12.99
N GLU A 51 -7.66 28.94 -14.00
CA GLU A 51 -7.63 30.27 -14.63
C GLU A 51 -8.75 30.42 -15.68
N ASN A 52 -9.24 31.66 -15.75
CA ASN A 52 -9.77 32.34 -16.93
C ASN A 52 -11.25 32.75 -16.85
N GLU A 53 -11.41 33.94 -16.29
CA GLU A 53 -12.61 34.76 -16.32
C GLU A 53 -12.37 35.88 -17.35
N LYS A 54 -12.94 35.77 -18.57
CA LYS A 54 -13.29 36.94 -19.40
C LYS A 54 -14.21 36.56 -20.57
N ASN A 55 -15.52 36.67 -20.35
CA ASN A 55 -16.49 37.25 -21.29
C ASN A 55 -17.90 36.83 -20.87
N ARG A 56 -18.62 37.69 -20.13
CA ARG A 56 -20.02 38.03 -20.43
C ARG A 56 -20.48 39.23 -19.60
N ALA A 57 -20.26 40.42 -20.13
CA ALA A 57 -21.12 41.55 -19.79
C ALA A 57 -22.36 41.48 -20.69
N GLN A 58 -23.52 41.21 -20.10
CA GLN A 58 -24.79 41.90 -20.41
C GLN A 58 -25.86 41.40 -19.45
N ALA A 59 -26.21 42.32 -18.52
CA ALA A 59 -27.35 42.24 -17.64
C ALA A 59 -28.66 42.46 -18.43
N PRO A 60 -29.82 42.08 -17.86
CA PRO A 60 -31.05 41.84 -18.59
C PRO A 60 -31.92 43.09 -18.68
N GLU A 61 -32.38 43.42 -19.88
CA GLU A 61 -33.52 44.30 -20.07
C GLU A 61 -34.79 43.47 -20.33
N THR A 62 -35.60 43.41 -19.29
CA THR A 62 -37.05 43.69 -19.30
C THR A 62 -37.74 43.66 -20.67
N SER A 63 -38.53 42.60 -20.91
CA SER A 63 -39.71 42.69 -21.77
C SER A 63 -40.84 41.85 -21.19
N VAL A 64 -41.71 42.54 -20.47
CA VAL A 64 -43.10 42.15 -20.24
C VAL A 64 -43.86 42.44 -21.53
N PRO A 65 -44.71 41.51 -22.00
CA PRO A 65 -46.00 41.95 -22.52
C PRO A 65 -47.12 41.45 -21.60
N ASP A 66 -47.73 42.44 -20.98
CA ASP A 66 -49.06 42.43 -20.41
C ASP A 66 -50.06 42.32 -21.57
N GLN A 67 -51.00 41.37 -21.50
CA GLN A 67 -52.41 41.76 -21.61
C GLN A 67 -53.36 40.62 -21.18
N PRO A 68 -54.56 41.00 -20.70
CA PRO A 68 -55.37 40.22 -19.81
C PRO A 68 -56.54 39.57 -20.53
N THR A 69 -56.91 38.36 -20.12
CA THR A 69 -58.27 37.86 -20.33
C THR A 69 -58.79 37.23 -19.05
N LYS A 70 -59.24 38.10 -18.14
CA LYS A 70 -60.34 37.73 -17.24
C LYS A 70 -61.59 37.49 -18.08
N ALA A 71 -61.87 36.23 -18.35
CA ALA A 71 -63.23 35.75 -18.53
C ALA A 71 -63.42 34.65 -17.49
N SER A 72 -63.84 35.04 -16.29
CA SER A 72 -64.56 34.14 -15.41
C SER A 72 -65.79 33.63 -16.16
N ARG A 73 -65.88 32.33 -16.39
CA ARG A 73 -67.14 31.57 -16.42
C ARG A 73 -66.83 30.08 -16.42
N GLU A 74 -67.09 29.47 -15.27
CA GLU A 74 -67.79 28.19 -15.17
C GLU A 74 -67.10 26.95 -15.79
N ALA A 75 -66.14 26.38 -15.06
CA ALA A 75 -66.05 24.91 -14.98
C ALA A 75 -67.12 24.43 -13.98
N SER A 76 -68.39 24.65 -14.33
CA SER A 76 -69.49 23.90 -13.75
C SER A 76 -69.28 22.46 -14.18
N GLY A 77 -69.32 21.53 -13.22
CA GLY A 77 -69.22 20.11 -13.46
C GLY A 77 -70.25 19.68 -14.50
N GLY A 78 -69.79 19.53 -15.74
CA GLY A 78 -70.53 18.91 -16.82
C GLY A 78 -70.71 17.45 -16.47
N ASP A 79 -71.96 17.01 -16.50
CA ASP A 79 -72.40 15.63 -16.28
C ASP A 79 -71.98 14.75 -17.47
N ASP A 80 -70.67 14.69 -17.77
CA ASP A 80 -70.08 13.84 -18.82
C ASP A 80 -70.29 12.34 -18.50
N ASN A 81 -70.61 12.05 -17.24
CA ASN A 81 -70.97 10.72 -16.77
C ASN A 81 -72.48 10.40 -16.88
N ALA A 82 -73.33 11.33 -17.33
CA ALA A 82 -74.76 11.09 -17.51
C ALA A 82 -75.06 9.94 -18.48
N GLN A 83 -74.22 9.79 -19.50
CA GLN A 83 -74.36 8.75 -20.53
C GLN A 83 -74.05 7.35 -19.95
N PHE A 84 -73.09 7.25 -19.03
CA PHE A 84 -72.76 5.99 -18.35
C PHE A 84 -73.75 5.63 -17.21
N LYS A 85 -74.55 6.59 -16.72
CA LYS A 85 -75.59 6.34 -15.71
C LYS A 85 -76.80 5.55 -16.27
N ASN A 86 -77.01 5.55 -17.59
CA ASN A 86 -78.22 5.01 -18.22
C ASN A 86 -77.99 3.82 -19.19
N SER A 87 -76.79 3.22 -19.22
CA SER A 87 -76.50 2.08 -20.11
C SER A 87 -77.46 0.89 -19.90
N ASP A 88 -77.88 0.23 -20.99
CA ASP A 88 -78.80 -0.93 -21.01
C ASP A 88 -78.38 -2.06 -20.06
N SER A 89 -77.07 -2.20 -19.82
CA SER A 89 -76.48 -3.17 -18.90
C SER A 89 -76.80 -2.87 -17.43
N ILE A 90 -76.91 -1.58 -17.08
CA ILE A 90 -77.24 -1.11 -15.72
C ILE A 90 -78.76 -1.13 -15.51
N GLN A 91 -79.55 -0.83 -16.54
CA GLN A 91 -81.01 -0.90 -16.50
C GLN A 91 -81.56 -2.33 -16.42
N TRP A 92 -80.89 -3.31 -17.06
CA TRP A 92 -81.24 -4.73 -16.93
C TRP A 92 -81.05 -5.24 -15.51
N MET A 93 -79.98 -4.81 -14.85
CA MET A 93 -79.64 -5.20 -13.49
C MET A 93 -80.57 -4.54 -12.45
N ALA A 94 -80.98 -3.29 -12.69
CA ALA A 94 -81.95 -2.57 -11.86
C ALA A 94 -83.35 -3.23 -11.85
N ARG A 95 -83.81 -3.72 -13.01
CA ARG A 95 -85.11 -4.43 -13.13
C ARG A 95 -85.13 -5.76 -12.38
N LYS A 96 -84.01 -6.46 -12.31
CA LYS A 96 -83.92 -7.79 -11.67
C LYS A 96 -83.69 -7.71 -10.16
N LEU A 97 -83.05 -6.66 -9.66
CA LEU A 97 -82.78 -6.47 -8.24
C LEU A 97 -83.76 -5.53 -7.51
N ARG A 98 -84.67 -4.84 -8.22
CA ARG A 98 -85.69 -3.94 -7.62
C ARG A 98 -85.07 -2.85 -6.71
N VAL A 99 -83.94 -2.28 -7.12
CA VAL A 99 -83.25 -1.18 -6.42
C VAL A 99 -82.99 0.00 -7.37
N SER A 100 -83.12 1.22 -6.85
CA SER A 100 -82.98 2.52 -7.52
C SER A 100 -81.68 2.67 -8.35
N SER A 101 -81.81 3.22 -9.57
CA SER A 101 -80.73 3.38 -10.57
C SER A 101 -79.55 4.22 -10.09
N ALA A 102 -79.75 5.12 -9.11
CA ALA A 102 -78.68 5.89 -8.50
C ALA A 102 -77.79 5.06 -7.56
N THR A 103 -78.36 4.07 -6.86
CA THR A 103 -77.64 3.19 -5.93
C THR A 103 -76.84 2.12 -6.68
N ALA A 104 -77.31 1.67 -7.85
CA ALA A 104 -76.64 0.65 -8.66
C ALA A 104 -75.28 1.14 -9.22
N TYR A 105 -75.20 2.41 -9.63
CA TYR A 105 -73.94 3.03 -10.09
C TYR A 105 -72.93 3.22 -8.94
N GLY A 106 -73.39 3.65 -7.75
CA GLY A 106 -72.54 3.72 -6.57
C GLY A 106 -71.98 2.34 -6.17
N LEU A 107 -72.80 1.29 -6.28
CA LEU A 107 -72.38 -0.08 -5.98
C LEU A 107 -71.36 -0.62 -6.98
N SER A 108 -71.51 -0.33 -8.28
CA SER A 108 -70.56 -0.79 -9.30
C SER A 108 -69.19 -0.11 -9.16
N ILE A 109 -69.15 1.19 -8.85
CA ILE A 109 -67.91 1.91 -8.55
C ILE A 109 -67.27 1.37 -7.28
N ALA A 110 -68.04 1.19 -6.21
CA ALA A 110 -67.52 0.65 -4.96
C ALA A 110 -66.95 -0.77 -5.14
N LEU A 111 -67.61 -1.61 -5.93
CA LEU A 111 -67.15 -2.97 -6.22
C LEU A 111 -65.89 -2.99 -7.10
N ASN A 112 -65.79 -2.10 -8.10
CA ASN A 112 -64.57 -1.93 -8.89
C ASN A 112 -63.39 -1.47 -8.02
N PHE A 113 -63.60 -0.43 -7.21
CA PHE A 113 -62.60 0.08 -6.28
C PHE A 113 -62.16 -0.99 -5.28
N LEU A 114 -63.11 -1.73 -4.68
CA LEU A 114 -62.81 -2.83 -3.77
C LEU A 114 -62.01 -3.94 -4.46
N THR A 115 -62.31 -4.23 -5.72
CA THR A 115 -61.57 -5.22 -6.51
C THR A 115 -60.12 -4.78 -6.74
N ILE A 116 -59.90 -3.52 -7.13
CA ILE A 116 -58.55 -2.97 -7.33
C ILE A 116 -57.79 -2.96 -6.00
N VAL A 117 -58.40 -2.49 -4.91
CA VAL A 117 -57.78 -2.47 -3.58
C VAL A 117 -57.43 -3.89 -3.12
N ALA A 118 -58.32 -4.87 -3.31
CA ALA A 118 -58.06 -6.25 -2.95
C ALA A 118 -56.84 -6.82 -3.70
N VAL A 119 -56.74 -6.57 -5.01
CA VAL A 119 -55.59 -7.01 -5.82
C VAL A 119 -54.29 -6.33 -5.37
N VAL A 120 -54.32 -5.02 -5.13
CA VAL A 120 -53.14 -4.26 -4.66
C VAL A 120 -52.70 -4.74 -3.28
N VAL A 121 -53.61 -4.89 -2.32
CA VAL A 121 -53.31 -5.34 -0.96
C VAL A 121 -52.75 -6.76 -0.95
N LEU A 122 -53.33 -7.68 -1.74
CA LEU A 122 -52.81 -9.05 -1.86
C LEU A 122 -51.40 -9.08 -2.47
N SER A 123 -51.15 -8.27 -3.51
CA SER A 123 -49.84 -8.17 -4.16
C SER A 123 -48.78 -7.57 -3.22
N LEU A 124 -49.10 -6.47 -2.53
CA LEU A 124 -48.21 -5.83 -1.57
C LEU A 124 -47.91 -6.74 -0.37
N ARG A 125 -48.94 -7.40 0.18
CA ARG A 125 -48.77 -8.32 1.31
C ARG A 125 -47.85 -9.50 0.97
N SER A 126 -47.84 -9.94 -0.29
CA SER A 126 -46.92 -11.00 -0.73
C SER A 126 -45.50 -10.49 -1.02
N ARG A 127 -45.31 -9.29 -1.59
CA ARG A 127 -43.99 -8.82 -2.05
C ARG A 127 -43.19 -8.01 -1.04
N LEU A 128 -43.84 -7.18 -0.22
CA LEU A 128 -43.17 -6.35 0.78
C LEU A 128 -42.33 -7.13 1.80
N PRO A 129 -42.85 -8.21 2.45
CA PRO A 129 -42.06 -8.91 3.47
C PRO A 129 -40.81 -9.58 2.89
N ALA A 130 -40.85 -10.03 1.63
CA ALA A 130 -39.69 -10.62 0.97
C ALA A 130 -38.55 -9.60 0.74
N LEU A 131 -38.89 -8.38 0.28
CA LEU A 131 -37.90 -7.33 0.05
C LEU A 131 -37.26 -6.82 1.34
N PHE A 132 -38.05 -6.61 2.40
CA PHE A 132 -37.50 -6.21 3.70
C PHE A 132 -36.62 -7.30 4.29
N ARG A 133 -37.04 -8.57 4.22
CA ARG A 133 -36.22 -9.71 4.69
C ARG A 133 -34.87 -9.79 3.97
N ASN A 134 -34.86 -9.67 2.64
CA ASN A 134 -33.62 -9.68 1.85
C ASN A 134 -32.71 -8.50 2.23
N ARG A 135 -33.25 -7.28 2.35
CA ARG A 135 -32.46 -6.11 2.77
C ARG A 135 -31.89 -6.27 4.18
N THR A 136 -32.69 -6.76 5.13
CA THR A 136 -32.23 -7.02 6.50
C THR A 136 -31.14 -8.09 6.54
N GLN A 137 -31.26 -9.14 5.72
CA GLN A 137 -30.23 -10.18 5.61
C GLN A 137 -28.92 -9.62 5.04
N ILE A 138 -28.98 -8.81 3.98
CA ILE A 138 -27.80 -8.15 3.40
C ILE A 138 -27.14 -7.22 4.43
N ILE A 139 -27.92 -6.42 5.15
CA ILE A 139 -27.40 -5.51 6.17
C ILE A 139 -26.71 -6.32 7.30
N ARG A 140 -27.36 -7.37 7.80
CA ARG A 140 -26.76 -8.25 8.83
C ARG A 140 -25.47 -8.90 8.33
N GLN A 141 -25.47 -9.43 7.12
CA GLN A 141 -24.28 -10.02 6.51
C GLN A 141 -23.15 -8.99 6.38
N SER A 142 -23.46 -7.78 5.90
CA SER A 142 -22.46 -6.70 5.77
C SER A 142 -21.92 -6.24 7.12
N LEU A 143 -22.74 -6.21 8.17
CA LEU A 143 -22.33 -5.89 9.54
C LEU A 143 -21.42 -6.98 10.12
N ASP A 144 -21.77 -8.25 9.92
CA ASP A 144 -20.98 -9.38 10.39
C ASP A 144 -19.65 -9.48 9.63
N GLU A 145 -19.65 -9.20 8.32
CA GLU A 145 -18.44 -9.12 7.51
C GLU A 145 -17.55 -7.95 7.95
N ALA A 146 -18.13 -6.77 8.17
CA ALA A 146 -17.40 -5.62 8.71
C ALA A 146 -16.79 -5.93 10.08
N ARG A 147 -17.54 -6.57 10.99
CA ARG A 147 -17.04 -7.01 12.31
C ARG A 147 -15.89 -8.00 12.17
N LYS A 148 -16.00 -8.99 11.28
CA LYS A 148 -14.92 -9.95 11.00
C LYS A 148 -13.69 -9.27 10.41
N ALA A 149 -13.88 -8.31 9.50
CA ALA A 149 -12.81 -7.53 8.91
C ALA A 149 -12.09 -6.68 9.98
N SER A 150 -12.83 -6.00 10.86
CA SER A 150 -12.27 -5.24 11.99
C SER A 150 -11.54 -6.15 12.97
N ALA A 151 -12.10 -7.31 13.32
CA ALA A 151 -11.43 -8.27 14.21
C ALA A 151 -10.12 -8.79 13.60
N LYS A 152 -10.11 -9.11 12.30
CA LYS A 152 -8.90 -9.53 11.58
C LYS A 152 -7.86 -8.41 11.50
N ALA A 153 -8.29 -7.16 11.30
CA ALA A 153 -7.41 -6.00 11.32
C ALA A 153 -6.78 -5.80 12.72
N GLN A 154 -7.59 -5.91 13.78
CA GLN A 154 -7.10 -5.80 15.15
C GLN A 154 -6.12 -6.91 15.51
N GLN A 155 -6.40 -8.15 15.10
CA GLN A 155 -5.49 -9.28 15.28
C GLN A 155 -4.15 -9.01 14.57
N ARG A 156 -4.19 -8.52 13.33
CA ARG A 156 -2.97 -8.15 12.59
C ARG A 156 -2.21 -7.02 13.27
N LEU A 157 -2.90 -6.00 13.78
CA LEU A 157 -2.27 -4.93 14.54
C LEU A 157 -1.55 -5.47 15.77
N SER A 158 -2.22 -6.28 16.61
CA SER A 158 -1.57 -6.89 17.79
C SER A 158 -0.39 -7.81 17.43
N ALA A 159 -0.45 -8.50 16.29
CA ALA A 159 0.64 -9.32 15.80
C ALA A 159 1.84 -8.47 15.33
N ILE A 160 1.59 -7.29 14.77
CA ILE A 160 2.64 -6.35 14.39
C ILE A 160 3.23 -5.70 15.64
N GLU A 161 2.41 -5.24 16.58
CA GLU A 161 2.86 -4.64 17.83
C GLU A 161 3.74 -5.61 18.63
N SER A 162 3.35 -6.88 18.75
CA SER A 162 4.17 -7.90 19.42
C SER A 162 5.49 -8.16 18.69
N ARG A 163 5.49 -8.18 17.35
CA ARG A 163 6.73 -8.28 16.56
C ARG A 163 7.62 -7.06 16.73
N LEU A 164 7.07 -5.86 16.75
CA LEU A 164 7.82 -4.63 16.99
C LEU A 164 8.41 -4.61 18.40
N ALA A 165 7.63 -4.97 19.42
CA ALA A 165 8.14 -5.08 20.79
C ALA A 165 9.29 -6.09 20.89
N LYS A 166 9.18 -7.24 20.21
CA LYS A 166 10.26 -8.23 20.13
C LYS A 166 11.50 -7.67 19.44
N LEU A 167 11.33 -7.02 18.29
CA LEU A 167 12.45 -6.40 17.56
C LEU A 167 13.14 -5.32 18.41
N GLN A 168 12.38 -4.50 19.16
CA GLN A 168 12.98 -3.52 20.08
C GLN A 168 13.81 -4.20 21.17
N SER A 169 13.35 -5.32 21.72
CA SER A 169 14.14 -6.09 22.69
C SER A 169 15.39 -6.74 22.09
N GLU A 170 15.30 -7.25 20.84
CA GLU A 170 16.44 -7.82 20.12
C GLU A 170 17.47 -6.73 19.77
N ILE A 171 17.03 -5.55 19.35
CA ILE A 171 17.91 -4.40 19.08
C ILE A 171 18.62 -3.95 20.36
N ALA A 172 17.91 -3.84 21.48
CA ALA A 172 18.51 -3.49 22.76
C ALA A 172 19.56 -4.52 23.21
N ALA A 173 19.27 -5.81 23.03
CA ALA A 173 20.22 -6.88 23.32
C ALA A 173 21.45 -6.80 22.39
N MET A 174 21.25 -6.57 21.08
CA MET A 174 22.35 -6.40 20.12
C MET A 174 23.24 -5.20 20.46
N GLN A 175 22.64 -4.07 20.86
CA GLN A 175 23.41 -2.90 21.29
C GLN A 175 24.24 -3.20 22.54
N SER A 176 23.64 -3.85 23.54
CA SER A 176 24.36 -4.24 24.75
C SER A 176 25.53 -5.19 24.46
N VAL A 177 25.34 -6.17 23.56
CA VAL A 177 26.41 -7.09 23.16
C VAL A 177 27.49 -6.34 22.38
N ALA A 178 27.12 -5.51 21.42
CA ALA A 178 28.07 -4.72 20.63
C ALA A 178 28.89 -3.77 21.51
N GLU A 179 28.29 -3.13 22.51
CA GLU A 179 29.03 -2.29 23.47
C GLU A 179 30.02 -3.10 24.31
N GLN A 180 29.64 -4.31 24.75
CA GLN A 180 30.50 -5.19 25.52
C GLN A 180 31.66 -5.72 24.67
N GLU A 181 31.37 -6.18 23.46
CA GLU A 181 32.36 -6.67 22.50
C GLU A 181 33.30 -5.55 22.06
N SER A 182 32.78 -4.34 21.82
CA SER A 182 33.61 -3.19 21.47
C SER A 182 34.62 -2.85 22.57
N LYS A 183 34.20 -2.87 23.84
CA LYS A 183 35.11 -2.61 24.97
C LYS A 183 36.15 -3.70 25.12
N ALA A 184 35.74 -4.97 25.03
CA ALA A 184 36.66 -6.10 25.13
C ALA A 184 37.68 -6.11 23.97
N GLU A 185 37.24 -5.77 22.76
CA GLU A 185 38.11 -5.68 21.60
C GLU A 185 39.04 -4.47 21.68
N GLU A 186 38.57 -3.34 22.19
CA GLU A 186 39.42 -2.18 22.46
C GLU A 186 40.55 -2.52 23.44
N GLU A 187 40.24 -3.19 24.55
CA GLU A 187 41.25 -3.66 25.51
C GLU A 187 42.25 -4.64 24.86
N ARG A 188 41.77 -5.57 24.02
CA ARG A 188 42.61 -6.54 23.30
C ARG A 188 43.54 -5.85 22.31
N ILE A 189 43.04 -4.88 21.55
CA ILE A 189 43.82 -4.10 20.58
C ILE A 189 44.85 -3.25 21.32
N GLN A 190 44.47 -2.59 22.42
CA GLN A 190 45.42 -1.79 23.21
C GLN A 190 46.54 -2.65 23.79
N ALA A 191 46.23 -3.84 24.32
CA ALA A 191 47.22 -4.79 24.81
C ALA A 191 48.16 -5.26 23.70
N ALA A 192 47.62 -5.69 22.56
CA ALA A 192 48.39 -6.13 21.40
C ALA A 192 49.27 -4.99 20.84
N ALA A 193 48.74 -3.78 20.75
CA ALA A 193 49.49 -2.60 20.31
C ALA A 193 50.61 -2.24 21.30
N GLY A 194 50.38 -2.40 22.60
CA GLY A 194 51.40 -2.21 23.63
C GLY A 194 52.56 -3.21 23.52
N GLU A 195 52.24 -4.49 23.32
CA GLU A 195 53.25 -5.52 23.09
C GLU A 195 54.03 -5.29 21.79
N GLU A 196 53.33 -4.97 20.70
CA GLU A 196 53.97 -4.72 19.41
C GLU A 196 54.87 -3.48 19.46
N LYS A 197 54.43 -2.41 20.12
CA LYS A 197 55.26 -1.25 20.39
C LYS A 197 56.55 -1.64 21.12
N ARG A 198 56.47 -2.51 22.14
CA ARG A 198 57.66 -2.96 22.87
C ARG A 198 58.59 -3.77 21.97
N ARG A 199 58.05 -4.69 21.16
CA ARG A 199 58.84 -5.49 20.20
C ARG A 199 59.54 -4.63 19.16
N ILE A 200 58.86 -3.62 18.62
CA ILE A 200 59.46 -2.69 17.65
C ILE A 200 60.62 -1.93 18.27
N VAL A 201 60.48 -1.45 19.51
CA VAL A 201 61.56 -0.75 20.21
C VAL A 201 62.75 -1.68 20.45
N GLU A 202 62.50 -2.89 20.97
CA GLU A 202 63.55 -3.89 21.20
C GLU A 202 64.28 -4.25 19.90
N ALA A 203 63.55 -4.46 18.79
CA ALA A 203 64.14 -4.75 17.48
C ALA A 203 64.96 -3.57 16.94
N ALA A 204 64.45 -2.34 17.06
CA ALA A 204 65.16 -1.13 16.64
C ALA A 204 66.45 -0.92 17.46
N GLU A 205 66.42 -1.16 18.77
CA GLU A 205 67.61 -1.08 19.62
C GLU A 205 68.66 -2.12 19.21
N GLN A 206 68.26 -3.35 18.89
CA GLN A 206 69.16 -4.39 18.40
C GLN A 206 69.77 -4.02 17.04
N GLU A 207 68.97 -3.48 16.12
CA GLU A 207 69.43 -3.05 14.80
C GLU A 207 70.41 -1.87 14.90
N ILE A 208 70.10 -0.87 15.73
CA ILE A 208 70.99 0.26 16.02
C ILE A 208 72.30 -0.26 16.62
N ALA A 209 72.24 -1.15 17.61
CA ALA A 209 73.45 -1.70 18.23
C ALA A 209 74.32 -2.45 17.23
N ALA A 210 73.72 -3.25 16.35
CA ALA A 210 74.42 -3.95 15.27
C ALA A 210 75.06 -2.97 14.27
N ALA A 211 74.31 -1.96 13.82
CA ALA A 211 74.81 -0.92 12.91
C ALA A 211 75.95 -0.11 13.53
N VAL A 212 75.85 0.26 14.81
CA VAL A 212 76.91 0.96 15.54
C VAL A 212 78.16 0.10 15.67
N SER A 213 78.01 -1.20 15.96
CA SER A 213 79.15 -2.13 16.04
C SER A 213 79.84 -2.28 14.68
N LEU A 214 79.07 -2.37 13.60
CA LEU A 214 79.59 -2.41 12.24
C LEU A 214 80.35 -1.12 11.90
N ALA A 215 79.74 0.04 12.10
CA ALA A 215 80.36 1.35 11.86
C ALA A 215 81.66 1.54 12.67
N LYS A 216 81.68 1.09 13.93
CA LYS A 216 82.90 1.10 14.76
C LYS A 216 84.01 0.23 14.18
N ARG A 217 83.68 -0.95 13.65
CA ARG A 217 84.65 -1.85 13.02
C ARG A 217 85.22 -1.22 11.75
N ASP A 218 84.37 -0.65 10.91
CA ASP A 218 84.77 -0.01 9.66
C ASP A 218 85.65 1.22 9.94
N PHE A 219 85.29 2.03 10.93
CA PHE A 219 86.11 3.17 11.38
C PHE A 219 87.50 2.74 11.88
N LYS A 220 87.58 1.67 12.68
CA LYS A 220 88.87 1.12 13.12
C LYS A 220 89.72 0.63 11.95
N GLY A 221 89.10 -0.01 10.96
CA GLY A 221 89.78 -0.44 9.73
C GLY A 221 90.39 0.75 8.98
N TYR A 222 89.61 1.80 8.76
CA TYR A 222 90.06 3.03 8.10
C TYR A 222 91.20 3.73 8.87
N ALA A 223 91.08 3.83 10.20
CA ALA A 223 92.13 4.42 11.03
C ALA A 223 93.43 3.61 10.99
N ALA A 224 93.34 2.27 10.97
CA ALA A 224 94.51 1.40 10.85
C ALA A 224 95.19 1.54 9.49
N GLU A 225 94.42 1.59 8.40
CA GLU A 225 94.93 1.83 7.05
C GLU A 225 95.66 3.18 6.96
N LEU A 226 95.04 4.26 7.46
CA LEU A 226 95.66 5.58 7.48
C LEU A 226 96.95 5.62 8.32
N ALA A 227 96.97 4.93 9.47
CA ALA A 227 98.17 4.83 10.30
C ALA A 227 99.30 4.08 9.60
N VAL A 228 98.99 2.98 8.89
CA VAL A 228 99.98 2.24 8.08
C VAL A 228 100.50 3.11 6.93
N THR A 229 99.64 3.85 6.23
CA THR A 229 100.06 4.77 5.16
C THR A 229 100.97 5.88 5.71
N LEU A 230 100.63 6.48 6.85
CA LEU A 230 101.46 7.50 7.49
C LEU A 230 102.80 6.93 7.94
N ALA A 231 102.80 5.74 8.55
CA ALA A 231 104.01 5.05 8.97
C ALA A 231 104.92 4.73 7.77
N ALA A 232 104.36 4.17 6.69
CA ALA A 232 105.08 3.88 5.46
C ALA A 232 105.73 5.14 4.86
N ASN A 233 105.02 6.28 4.88
CA ASN A 233 105.57 7.56 4.42
C ASN A 233 106.63 8.15 5.37
N SER A 234 106.60 7.79 6.66
CA SER A 234 107.54 8.29 7.68
C SER A 234 108.84 7.48 7.79
N ILE A 235 108.86 6.24 7.27
CA ILE A 235 110.05 5.39 7.30
C ILE A 235 111.06 5.91 6.27
N GLN A 236 112.12 6.56 6.75
CA GLN A 236 113.32 6.85 5.97
C GLN A 236 114.37 5.76 6.24
N VAL A 237 114.79 5.06 5.19
CA VAL A 237 115.76 3.94 5.31
C VAL A 237 117.16 4.48 5.10
N ASP A 238 117.91 4.64 6.18
CA ASP A 238 119.34 4.93 6.17
C ASP A 238 120.18 3.64 6.19
N ALA A 239 121.36 3.66 5.59
CA ALA A 239 122.23 2.49 5.43
C ALA A 239 122.63 1.79 6.75
N SER A 240 122.64 2.51 7.88
CA SER A 240 122.89 1.93 9.21
C SER A 240 121.71 1.15 9.79
N THR A 241 120.47 1.48 9.38
CA THR A 241 119.26 0.80 9.83
C THR A 241 119.09 -0.56 9.13
N ASP A 242 119.46 -0.63 7.85
CA ASP A 242 119.41 -1.87 7.04
C ASP A 242 120.33 -2.97 7.60
N GLU A 243 121.57 -2.62 7.98
CA GLU A 243 122.52 -3.57 8.60
C GLU A 243 121.99 -4.15 9.93
N GLY A 244 121.31 -3.32 10.73
CA GLY A 244 120.65 -3.74 11.96
C GLY A 244 119.50 -4.73 11.71
N LEU A 245 118.69 -4.48 10.67
CA LEU A 245 117.61 -5.37 10.26
C LEU A 245 118.14 -6.72 9.77
N LEU A 246 119.18 -6.71 8.92
CA LEU A 246 119.81 -7.94 8.40
C LEU A 246 120.33 -8.83 9.54
N ARG A 247 121.02 -8.23 10.51
CA ARG A 247 121.55 -8.96 11.67
C ARG A 247 120.44 -9.56 12.53
N SER A 248 119.35 -8.83 12.76
CA SER A 248 118.20 -9.32 13.53
C SER A 248 117.47 -10.48 12.85
N PHE A 249 117.34 -10.42 11.52
CA PHE A 249 116.76 -11.50 10.71
C PHE A 249 117.59 -12.78 10.77
N VAL A 250 118.91 -12.66 10.66
CA VAL A 250 119.84 -13.79 10.75
C VAL A 250 119.78 -14.44 12.14
N ASP A 251 119.74 -13.64 13.21
CA ASP A 251 119.57 -14.15 14.58
C ASP A 251 118.24 -14.87 14.78
N GLN A 252 117.15 -14.40 14.15
CA GLN A 252 115.82 -15.01 14.28
C GLN A 252 115.72 -16.34 13.51
N LEU A 253 116.35 -16.44 12.34
CA LEU A 253 116.48 -17.68 11.59
C LEU A 253 117.34 -18.72 12.32
N GLY A 254 118.41 -18.28 12.99
CA GLY A 254 119.22 -19.13 13.86
C GLY A 254 118.41 -19.70 15.04
N ARG A 255 117.57 -18.86 15.67
CA ARG A 255 116.73 -19.24 16.82
C ARG A 255 115.60 -20.19 16.46
N ASN A 256 114.99 -20.04 15.28
CA ASN A 256 113.86 -20.89 14.83
C ASN A 256 114.31 -22.26 14.29
N ARG A 257 115.60 -22.42 13.96
CA ARG A 257 116.22 -23.71 13.61
C ARG A 257 116.68 -24.50 14.85
N SER A 258 116.71 -23.84 16.02
CA SER A 258 117.17 -24.39 17.30
C SER A 258 116.03 -24.90 18.21
N ASN A 259 114.78 -24.83 17.75
CA ASN A 259 113.59 -25.45 18.35
C ASN A 259 113.05 -26.50 17.39
#